data_AF-A0A8T6TEP3-F1
#
_entry.id   AF-A0A8T6TEP3-F1
#
_cell.length_a   1.000
_cell.length_b   1.000
_cell.length_c   1.000
_cell.angle_alpha   90.00
_cell.angle_beta   90.00
_cell.angle_gamma   90.00
#
_symmetry.space_group_name_H-M   'P 1'
#
loop_
_entity.id
_entity.type
_entity.pdbx_description
1 polymer ?
#
loop_
_entity_poly.entity_id
_entity_poly.type
_entity_poly.pdbx_seq_one_letter_code
_entity_poly.pdbx_strand_id
1 'polypeptide(L)' 'VRGPLGRGFQTFEDERVLLVGGGNGTAPLVPLSEVLASKGCQVRVAVGARTAEELLFVDRLEAITGSAVMIAT' A
#
# COMPACT_ATOMS: atom_id res chain seq x y z
N VAL A 1 -19.41 -0.28 -17.23
CA VAL A 1 -18.04 -0.54 -16.72
C VAL A 1 -17.41 -1.62 -17.60
N ARG A 2 -16.15 -1.47 -18.01
CA ARG A 2 -15.37 -2.52 -18.73
C ARG A 2 -14.07 -2.76 -17.97
N GLY A 3 -13.67 -4.01 -17.78
CA GLY A 3 -12.46 -4.40 -17.05
C GLY A 3 -12.58 -5.80 -16.41
N PRO A 4 -11.52 -6.30 -15.75
CA PRO A 4 -10.24 -5.63 -15.41
C PRO A 4 -9.31 -5.41 -16.61
N LEU A 5 -8.38 -4.45 -16.51
CA LEU A 5 -7.41 -4.10 -17.55
C LEU A 5 -5.99 -4.03 -16.97
N GLY A 6 -4.99 -4.25 -17.84
CA GLY A 6 -3.57 -4.15 -17.48
C GLY A 6 -3.00 -5.43 -16.86
N ARG A 7 -1.76 -5.33 -16.37
CA ARG A 7 -1.09 -6.38 -15.58
C ARG A 7 -0.97 -5.88 -14.14
N GLY A 8 -1.45 -6.69 -13.20
CA GLY A 8 -1.36 -6.38 -11.78
C GLY A 8 0.07 -6.55 -11.23
N PHE A 9 0.21 -6.32 -9.93
CA PHE A 9 1.45 -6.55 -9.21
C PHE A 9 1.73 -8.05 -9.04
N GLN A 10 3.01 -8.40 -9.01
CA GLN A 10 3.44 -9.71 -8.53
C GLN A 10 3.23 -9.78 -7.02
N THR A 11 2.82 -10.95 -6.52
CA THR A 11 2.64 -11.20 -5.10
C THR A 11 3.66 -12.21 -4.61
N PHE A 12 3.98 -12.14 -3.33
CA PHE A 12 4.91 -13.03 -2.64
C PHE A 12 4.19 -13.70 -1.45
N GLU A 13 4.82 -14.69 -0.84
CA GLU A 13 4.33 -15.43 0.33
C GLU A 13 5.44 -15.47 1.39
N ASP A 14 5.09 -15.22 2.65
CA ASP A 14 6.03 -15.24 3.81
C ASP A 14 7.30 -14.36 3.69
N GLU A 15 7.28 -13.36 2.79
CA GLU A 15 8.39 -12.44 2.53
C GLU A 15 8.28 -11.09 3.25
N ARG A 16 9.39 -10.34 3.30
CA ARG A 16 9.39 -8.92 3.72
C ARG A 16 9.22 -8.01 2.52
N VAL A 17 8.18 -7.18 2.52
CA VAL A 17 7.82 -6.33 1.38
C VAL A 17 7.75 -4.86 1.79
N LEU A 18 8.37 -3.99 0.99
CA LEU A 18 8.21 -2.54 1.08
C LEU A 18 7.37 -2.05 -0.09
N LEU A 19 6.24 -1.41 0.21
CA LEU A 19 5.42 -0.70 -0.77
C LEU A 19 5.73 0.79 -0.69
N VAL A 20 5.90 1.44 -1.83
CA VAL A 20 6.19 2.90 -1.90
C VAL A 20 5.17 3.58 -2.81
N GLY A 21 4.45 4.57 -2.28
CA GLY A 21 3.41 5.30 -3.00
C GLY A 21 3.45 6.80 -2.74
N GLY A 22 2.90 7.58 -3.67
CA GLY A 22 2.84 9.04 -3.55
C GLY A 22 1.50 9.59 -4.02
N GLY A 23 0.85 10.42 -3.21
CA GLY A 23 -0.48 10.98 -3.48
C GLY A 23 -1.48 9.91 -3.93
N ASN A 24 -2.11 10.13 -5.09
CA ASN A 24 -3.05 9.17 -5.70
C ASN A 24 -2.41 7.83 -6.09
N GLY A 25 -1.08 7.77 -6.25
CA GLY A 25 -0.34 6.53 -6.52
C GLY A 25 -0.41 5.51 -5.37
N THR A 26 -0.86 5.94 -4.19
CA THR A 26 -1.08 5.06 -3.03
C THR A 26 -2.37 4.23 -3.15
N ALA A 27 -3.35 4.68 -3.93
CA ALA A 27 -4.64 3.99 -4.08
C ALA A 27 -4.54 2.49 -4.43
N PRO A 28 -3.72 2.06 -5.42
CA PRO A 28 -3.57 0.64 -5.74
C PRO A 28 -2.77 -0.16 -4.70
N LEU A 29 -2.03 0.50 -3.80
CA LEU A 29 -1.23 -0.18 -2.78
C LEU A 29 -2.08 -0.74 -1.64
N VAL A 30 -3.27 -0.17 -1.42
CA VAL A 30 -4.18 -0.64 -0.37
C VAL A 30 -4.62 -2.09 -0.62
N PRO A 31 -5.29 -2.45 -1.73
CA PRO A 31 -5.65 -3.85 -1.98
C PRO A 31 -4.42 -4.76 -2.14
N LEU A 32 -3.29 -4.25 -2.63
CA LEU A 32 -2.04 -5.03 -2.68
C LEU A 32 -1.55 -5.38 -1.27
N SER A 33 -1.60 -4.43 -0.33
CA SER A 33 -1.18 -4.66 1.06
C SER A 33 -2.07 -5.69 1.76
N GLU A 34 -3.39 -5.67 1.50
CA GLU A 34 -4.33 -6.68 2.01
C GLU A 34 -3.96 -8.08 1.50
N VAL A 35 -3.70 -8.22 0.20
CA VAL A 35 -3.32 -9.48 -0.42
C VAL A 35 -1.99 -10.00 0.14
N LEU A 36 -0.96 -9.15 0.23
CA LEU A 36 0.35 -9.56 0.75
C LEU A 36 0.29 -9.91 2.24
N ALA A 37 -0.41 -9.13 3.05
CA ALA A 37 -0.60 -9.44 4.47
C ALA A 37 -1.34 -10.77 4.67
N SER A 38 -2.37 -11.03 3.85
CA SER A 38 -3.11 -12.32 3.89
C SER A 38 -2.24 -13.53 3.49
N LYS A 39 -1.13 -13.29 2.77
CA LYS A 39 -0.14 -14.27 2.34
C LYS A 39 1.04 -14.43 3.32
N GLY A 40 0.91 -13.91 4.53
CA GLY A 40 1.95 -13.99 5.56
C GLY A 40 3.11 -13.01 5.36
N CYS A 41 3.06 -12.13 4.37
CA CYS A 41 4.13 -11.15 4.17
C CYS A 41 4.17 -10.11 5.30
N GLN A 42 5.37 -9.77 5.75
CA GLN A 42 5.60 -8.59 6.59
C GLN A 42 5.65 -7.35 5.70
N VAL A 43 4.51 -6.66 5.60
CA VAL A 43 4.35 -5.47 4.74
C VAL A 43 4.71 -4.20 5.51
N ARG A 44 5.59 -3.37 4.94
CA ARG A 44 5.83 -1.99 5.34
C ARG A 44 5.42 -1.07 4.19
N VAL A 45 4.94 0.13 4.51
CA VAL A 45 4.53 1.09 3.49
C VAL A 45 5.25 2.41 3.72
N ALA A 46 5.79 3.01 2.66
CA ALA A 46 6.22 4.39 2.63
C ALA A 46 5.25 5.18 1.74
N VAL A 47 4.64 6.23 2.29
CA VAL A 47 3.73 7.11 1.55
C VAL A 47 4.22 8.55 1.63
N GLY A 48 4.07 9.28 0.53
CA GLY A 48 4.32 10.71 0.54
C GLY A 48 3.28 11.53 -0.22
N ALA A 49 3.16 12.80 0.14
CA ALA A 49 2.30 13.76 -0.56
C ALA A 49 2.91 15.16 -0.44
N ARG A 50 2.33 16.19 -1.08
CA ARG A 50 2.86 17.56 -1.00
C ARG A 50 2.56 18.22 0.35
N THR A 51 1.43 17.87 0.95
CA THR A 51 1.02 18.32 2.27
C THR A 51 0.43 17.14 3.04
N ALA A 52 0.31 17.28 4.36
CA ALA A 52 -0.27 16.23 5.20
C ALA A 52 -1.73 15.93 4.84
N GLU A 53 -2.49 16.94 4.42
CA GLU A 53 -3.89 16.82 4.01
C GLU A 53 -4.06 16.03 2.70
N GLU A 54 -3.00 15.95 1.89
CA GLU A 54 -2.98 15.19 0.64
C GLU A 54 -2.55 13.73 0.84
N LEU A 55 -2.22 13.30 2.07
CA LEU A 55 -1.91 11.90 2.36
C LEU A 55 -3.18 11.06 2.30
N LEU A 56 -3.20 10.09 1.37
CA LEU A 56 -4.36 9.24 1.14
C LEU A 56 -4.18 7.87 1.78
N PHE A 57 -5.25 7.37 2.39
CA PHE A 57 -5.40 5.99 2.89
C PHE A 57 -4.44 5.57 4.01
N VAL A 58 -3.80 6.52 4.71
CA VAL A 58 -2.85 6.24 5.81
C VAL A 58 -3.48 5.33 6.87
N ASP A 59 -4.62 5.72 7.44
CA ASP A 59 -5.30 4.94 8.49
C ASP A 59 -5.62 3.51 8.06
N ARG A 60 -6.01 3.33 6.79
CA ARG A 60 -6.31 2.00 6.24
C ARG A 60 -5.05 1.16 6.08
N LEU A 61 -3.95 1.75 5.61
CA LEU A 61 -2.66 1.08 5.49
C LEU A 61 -2.10 0.72 6.87
N GLU A 62 -2.26 1.58 7.86
CA GLU A 62 -1.88 1.30 9.25
C GLU A 62 -2.70 0.14 9.82
N ALA A 63 -4.01 0.10 9.58
CA ALA A 63 -4.87 -0.99 10.02
C ALA A 63 -4.48 -2.35 9.43
N ILE A 64 -4.00 -2.37 8.17
CA ILE A 64 -3.56 -3.59 7.49
C ILE A 64 -2.16 -4.03 7.96
N THR A 65 -1.25 -3.07 8.13
CA THR A 65 0.18 -3.35 8.36
C THR A 65 0.61 -3.31 9.82
N GLY A 66 -0.31 -3.02 10.75
CA GLY A 66 0.00 -2.87 12.16
C GLY A 66 0.84 -1.62 12.42
N SER A 67 0.44 -0.48 11.84
CA SER A 67 1.10 0.83 11.96
C SER A 67 2.52 0.88 11.37
N ALA A 68 2.86 -0.01 10.44
CA ALA A 68 4.15 -0.01 9.74
C ALA A 68 4.17 0.94 8.53
N VAL A 69 3.72 2.19 8.72
CA VAL A 69 3.64 3.22 7.68
C VAL A 69 4.65 4.34 7.95
N MET A 70 5.44 4.69 6.95
CA MET A 70 6.40 5.80 6.97
C MET A 70 5.84 6.92 6.10
N ILE A 71 5.86 8.15 6.61
CA ILE A 71 5.23 9.32 5.97
C ILE A 71 6.30 10.34 5.60
N ALA A 72 6.19 10.92 4.40
CA ALA A 72 6.95 12.08 3.97
C ALA A 72 6.03 13.15 3.36
N THR A 73 6.18 14.41 3.77
CA THR A 73 5.42 15.57 3.27
C THR A 73 6.36 16.71 2.95
#